data_AF-A0A2V8RJY0-F1
#
_entry.id   AF-A0A2V8RJY0-F1
#
_cell.length_a   1.000
_cell.length_b   1.000
_cell.length_c   1.000
_cell.angle_alpha   90.00
_cell.angle_beta   90.00
_cell.angle_gamma   90.00
#
_symmetry.space_group_name_H-M   'P 1'
#
loop_
_entity.id
_entity.type
_entity.pdbx_description
1 polymer ?
#
loop_
_entity_poly.entity_id
_entity_poly.type
_entity_poly.pdbx_seq_one_letter_code
_entity_poly.pdbx_strand_id
1 'polypeptide(L)'
;IVGKSLDAARARDAARKAREIVRKGAMGSTMLPGKLADCQERDPALSEIYIVEGDSAGGSAKQGRDRKNQAILPLKGKILNVEKARFDKMLGHSEIKSLITALGTGIGKEDFDASKLRYHKIILMTDADVDGSHIRTLLLTFFYRQMAELIEKGYVYIAQPPLFKVKRGKKEEYIKDEGLMTRYLMRMATADMTVKSVGANQDIEGKELAQSLEKLVDLKRYCERTVRRLAGDARLLDILLEAFAGKKGVWRKEGATLRSIFQDRDLMAKVEKALDKAGFRTDLSTDEEHGLAEIEVTTTSGVKVSIDWNFASYVEFQRAVELYMTLEDELAPPFMTGSNGTSEEIATREELLERVLTAAKKDLSIQRYKGLGEMNPEQLWETNPEKRTLLQVRVDDAVETDDIFSVLMGDAVEPRRKFIEDNALDVRNLDI
;
A
#
# COMPACT_ATOMS: atom_id res chain seq x y z
N ILE A 1 2.29 -46.45 -0.91
CA ILE A 1 2.94 -46.69 0.41
C ILE A 1 4.46 -46.63 0.27
N VAL A 2 5.09 -47.46 -0.58
CA VAL A 2 6.56 -47.48 -0.80
C VAL A 2 7.15 -46.10 -1.17
N GLY A 3 6.50 -45.35 -2.07
CA GLY A 3 6.96 -44.00 -2.43
C GLY A 3 6.98 -43.00 -1.27
N LYS A 4 5.97 -43.02 -0.39
CA LYS A 4 5.93 -42.17 0.82
C LYS A 4 7.05 -42.55 1.80
N SER A 5 7.34 -43.84 1.95
CA SER A 5 8.45 -44.32 2.79
C SER A 5 9.82 -43.92 2.20
N LEU A 6 9.96 -43.95 0.87
CA LEU A 6 11.19 -43.54 0.17
C LEU A 6 11.44 -42.03 0.29
N ASP A 7 10.38 -41.23 0.15
CA ASP A 7 10.45 -39.77 0.30
C ASP A 7 10.79 -39.37 1.74
N ALA A 8 10.19 -40.05 2.74
CA ALA A 8 10.53 -39.85 4.15
C ALA A 8 11.99 -40.23 4.46
N ALA A 9 12.49 -41.32 3.88
CA ALA A 9 13.88 -41.74 4.03
C ALA A 9 14.86 -40.74 3.40
N ARG A 10 14.57 -40.24 2.20
CA ARG A 10 15.39 -39.21 1.53
C ARG A 10 15.38 -37.89 2.29
N ALA A 11 14.24 -37.45 2.80
CA ALA A 11 14.14 -36.25 3.63
C ALA A 11 14.97 -36.36 4.91
N ARG A 12 14.94 -37.52 5.60
CA ARG A 12 15.79 -37.81 6.75
C ARG A 12 17.28 -37.82 6.38
N ASP A 13 17.64 -38.42 5.25
CA ASP A 13 19.04 -38.52 4.82
C ASP A 13 19.61 -37.16 4.40
N ALA A 14 18.80 -36.32 3.75
CA ALA A 14 19.13 -34.94 3.41
C ALA A 14 19.23 -34.05 4.66
N ALA A 15 18.29 -34.18 5.60
CA ALA A 15 18.35 -33.52 6.90
C ALA A 15 19.62 -33.96 7.65
N ARG A 16 19.98 -35.25 7.65
CA ARG A 16 21.23 -35.75 8.25
C ARG A 16 22.48 -35.18 7.58
N LYS A 17 22.53 -35.08 6.24
CA LYS A 17 23.66 -34.48 5.52
C LYS A 17 23.76 -32.98 5.76
N ALA A 18 22.63 -32.27 5.82
CA ALA A 18 22.60 -30.86 6.20
C ALA A 18 23.04 -30.67 7.66
N ARG A 19 22.60 -31.54 8.58
CA ARG A 19 23.08 -31.61 9.96
C ARG A 19 24.59 -31.81 10.01
N GLU A 20 25.17 -32.73 9.24
CA GLU A 20 26.63 -32.93 9.21
C GLU A 20 27.39 -31.71 8.69
N ILE A 21 26.85 -30.98 7.70
CA ILE A 21 27.46 -29.75 7.18
C ILE A 21 27.41 -28.63 8.24
N VAL A 22 26.27 -28.44 8.90
CA VAL A 22 26.08 -27.44 9.96
C VAL A 22 26.90 -27.80 11.21
N ARG A 23 26.97 -29.09 11.58
CA ARG A 23 27.69 -29.59 12.75
C ARG A 23 29.21 -29.64 12.54
N LYS A 24 29.70 -29.91 11.32
CA LYS A 24 31.12 -29.71 10.97
C LYS A 24 31.52 -28.24 11.01
N GLY A 25 30.61 -27.32 10.72
CA GLY A 25 30.79 -25.88 10.94
C GLY A 25 30.78 -25.45 12.42
N ALA A 26 30.19 -26.25 13.32
CA ALA A 26 30.10 -25.94 14.75
C ALA A 26 31.37 -26.32 15.55
N MET A 27 32.22 -27.23 15.04
CA MET A 27 33.45 -27.67 15.73
C MET A 27 34.74 -26.99 15.24
N GLY A 28 34.66 -26.11 14.24
CA GLY A 28 35.79 -25.29 13.79
C GLY A 28 35.24 -23.99 13.25
N SER A 29 35.64 -22.85 13.84
CA SER A 29 35.36 -21.47 13.44
C SER A 29 34.22 -21.35 12.41
N THR A 30 32.99 -21.13 12.88
CA THR A 30 31.78 -20.99 12.06
C THR A 30 32.10 -20.29 10.75
N MET A 31 32.19 -21.04 9.64
CA MET A 31 32.52 -20.45 8.35
C MET A 31 31.27 -19.71 7.89
N LEU A 32 31.18 -18.43 8.26
CA LEU A 32 30.10 -17.54 7.88
C LEU A 32 29.97 -17.52 6.36
N PRO A 33 28.75 -17.30 5.82
CA PRO A 33 28.57 -17.21 4.38
C PRO A 33 29.52 -16.15 3.81
N GLY A 34 30.25 -16.45 2.74
CA GLY A 34 31.20 -15.48 2.14
C GLY A 34 30.56 -14.19 1.64
N LYS A 35 29.23 -14.18 1.45
CA LYS A 35 28.44 -12.99 1.11
C LYS A 35 28.05 -12.13 2.32
N LEU A 36 28.10 -12.68 3.54
CA LEU A 36 27.71 -11.98 4.75
C LEU A 36 28.78 -10.93 5.11
N ALA A 37 28.38 -9.67 5.19
CA ALA A 37 29.18 -8.62 5.76
C ALA A 37 28.80 -8.45 7.24
N ASP A 38 29.49 -9.15 8.13
CA ASP A 38 29.16 -9.19 9.56
C ASP A 38 29.52 -7.88 10.32
N CYS A 39 28.94 -7.71 11.51
CA CYS A 39 29.21 -6.62 12.45
C CYS A 39 30.19 -7.03 13.57
N GLN A 40 30.65 -6.05 14.35
CA GLN A 40 31.58 -6.27 15.45
C GLN A 40 30.87 -6.68 16.75
N GLU A 41 29.63 -6.25 16.93
CA GLU A 41 28.80 -6.54 18.09
C GLU A 41 28.50 -8.04 18.18
N ARG A 42 28.66 -8.59 19.39
CA ARG A 42 28.44 -10.00 19.67
C ARG A 42 27.17 -10.24 20.47
N ASP A 43 26.65 -9.22 21.16
CA ASP A 43 25.35 -9.30 21.82
C ASP A 43 24.23 -9.29 20.76
N PRO A 44 23.45 -10.38 20.62
CA PRO A 44 22.35 -10.44 19.67
C PRO A 44 21.29 -9.34 19.88
N ALA A 45 21.10 -8.86 21.11
CA ALA A 45 20.11 -7.83 21.41
C ALA A 45 20.50 -6.44 20.86
N LEU A 46 21.80 -6.21 20.69
CA LEU A 46 22.35 -4.94 20.20
C LEU A 46 22.69 -4.98 18.70
N SER A 47 22.69 -6.16 18.10
CA SER A 47 23.04 -6.38 16.70
C SER A 47 21.80 -6.55 15.80
N GLU A 48 21.96 -6.17 14.54
CA GLU A 48 20.91 -6.28 13.52
C GLU A 48 21.48 -6.80 12.21
N ILE A 49 20.65 -7.53 11.46
CA ILE A 49 20.98 -8.03 10.13
C ILE A 49 19.98 -7.52 9.10
N TYR A 50 20.49 -6.93 8.03
CA TYR A 50 19.71 -6.56 6.86
C TYR A 50 19.80 -7.64 5.80
N ILE A 51 18.65 -8.13 5.36
CA ILE A 51 18.52 -9.04 4.22
C ILE A 51 18.08 -8.20 3.04
N VAL A 52 18.97 -8.09 2.04
CA VAL A 52 18.81 -7.15 0.91
C VAL A 52 18.69 -7.89 -0.41
N GLU A 53 17.86 -7.35 -1.30
CA GLU A 53 17.67 -7.88 -2.65
C GLU A 53 18.81 -7.46 -3.58
N GLY A 54 19.57 -8.45 -4.07
CA GLY A 54 20.61 -8.26 -5.06
C GLY A 54 21.94 -7.71 -4.52
N ASP A 55 22.98 -7.89 -5.34
CA ASP A 55 24.33 -7.40 -5.00
C ASP A 55 24.45 -5.89 -5.09
N SER A 56 23.58 -5.23 -5.87
CA SER A 56 23.58 -3.77 -6.04
C SER A 56 23.19 -3.08 -4.73
N ALA A 57 21.99 -3.37 -4.22
CA ALA A 57 21.55 -2.88 -2.92
C ALA A 57 22.48 -3.37 -1.79
N GLY A 58 23.01 -4.60 -1.89
CA GLY A 58 24.02 -5.11 -0.97
C GLY A 58 25.33 -4.32 -0.95
N GLY A 59 25.78 -3.84 -2.10
CA GLY A 59 26.95 -2.97 -2.22
C GLY A 59 26.73 -1.63 -1.52
N SER A 60 25.63 -0.95 -1.83
CA SER A 60 25.28 0.34 -1.22
C SER A 60 25.05 0.21 0.29
N ALA A 61 24.32 -0.81 0.73
CA ALA A 61 24.08 -1.09 2.14
C ALA A 61 25.39 -1.41 2.89
N LYS A 62 26.29 -2.21 2.29
CA LYS A 62 27.58 -2.52 2.90
C LYS A 62 28.47 -1.29 3.06
N GLN A 63 28.42 -0.34 2.13
CA GLN A 63 29.17 0.92 2.19
C GLN A 63 28.57 1.90 3.20
N GLY A 64 27.25 1.97 3.29
CA GLY A 64 26.53 2.88 4.18
C GLY A 64 26.38 2.38 5.62
N ARG A 65 26.55 1.09 5.91
CA ARG A 65 26.28 0.51 7.24
C ARG A 65 27.20 1.00 8.35
N ASP A 66 26.70 0.98 9.58
CA ASP A 66 27.54 0.97 10.77
C ASP A 66 28.11 -0.43 11.01
N ARG A 67 29.42 -0.55 10.91
CA ARG A 67 30.15 -1.81 11.12
C ARG A 67 30.09 -2.29 12.56
N LYS A 68 29.73 -1.42 13.50
CA LYS A 68 29.61 -1.77 14.92
C LYS A 68 28.51 -2.80 15.13
N ASN A 69 27.29 -2.53 14.67
CA ASN A 69 26.12 -3.35 15.00
C ASN A 69 25.28 -3.84 13.81
N GLN A 70 25.56 -3.42 12.57
CA GLN A 70 24.76 -3.80 11.40
C GLN A 70 25.47 -4.83 10.52
N ALA A 71 24.88 -5.99 10.35
CA ALA A 71 25.30 -7.00 9.38
C ALA A 71 24.45 -6.90 8.09
N ILE A 72 25.05 -7.19 6.93
CA ILE A 72 24.34 -7.16 5.64
C ILE A 72 24.48 -8.53 4.96
N LEU A 73 23.35 -9.12 4.56
CA LEU A 73 23.27 -10.35 3.79
C LEU A 73 22.55 -10.10 2.44
N PRO A 74 23.31 -9.98 1.34
CA PRO A 74 22.73 -9.89 0.00
C PRO A 74 22.22 -11.25 -0.48
N LEU A 75 21.00 -11.29 -0.99
CA LEU A 75 20.40 -12.46 -1.65
C LEU A 75 20.36 -12.26 -3.16
N LYS A 76 20.71 -13.29 -3.93
CA LYS A 76 20.67 -13.22 -5.40
C LYS A 76 19.48 -13.97 -5.98
N GLY A 77 18.75 -13.31 -6.87
CA GLY A 77 17.63 -13.89 -7.62
C GLY A 77 16.40 -14.20 -6.77
N LYS A 78 15.37 -14.75 -7.41
CA LYS A 78 14.14 -15.17 -6.72
C LYS A 78 14.45 -16.37 -5.84
N ILE A 79 14.15 -16.25 -4.55
CA ILE A 79 14.35 -17.34 -3.58
C ILE A 79 13.46 -18.53 -3.98
N LEU A 80 13.97 -19.74 -3.75
CA LEU A 80 13.18 -20.96 -3.94
C LEU A 80 11.91 -20.90 -3.10
N ASN A 81 10.76 -21.11 -3.73
CA ASN A 81 9.48 -21.26 -3.04
C ASN A 81 9.54 -22.48 -2.10
N VAL A 82 9.60 -22.22 -0.80
CA VAL A 82 9.71 -23.23 0.25
C VAL A 82 8.41 -23.96 0.55
N GLU A 83 7.27 -23.41 0.13
CA GLU A 83 5.96 -24.06 0.28
C GLU A 83 5.83 -25.24 -0.68
N LYS A 84 6.27 -25.06 -1.93
CA LYS A 84 6.25 -26.12 -2.96
C LYS A 84 7.46 -27.03 -2.91
N ALA A 85 8.59 -26.53 -2.44
CA ALA A 85 9.83 -27.29 -2.45
C ALA A 85 9.85 -28.31 -1.32
N ARG A 86 10.23 -29.54 -1.64
CA ARG A 86 10.57 -30.53 -0.63
C ARG A 86 11.73 -30.03 0.23
N PHE A 87 11.73 -30.42 1.51
CA PHE A 87 12.69 -29.97 2.52
C PHE A 87 14.16 -30.20 2.12
N ASP A 88 14.46 -31.30 1.44
CA ASP A 88 15.79 -31.62 0.90
C ASP A 88 16.23 -30.63 -0.19
N LYS A 89 15.33 -30.26 -1.10
CA LYS A 89 15.60 -29.26 -2.14
C LYS A 89 15.78 -27.87 -1.55
N MET A 90 15.00 -27.52 -0.52
CA MET A 90 15.14 -26.27 0.23
C MET A 90 16.52 -26.16 0.87
N LEU A 91 16.97 -27.20 1.59
CA LEU A 91 18.31 -27.27 2.15
C LEU A 91 19.40 -27.32 1.07
N GLY A 92 19.08 -27.80 -0.13
CA GLY A 92 19.95 -27.75 -1.30
C GLY A 92 20.29 -26.32 -1.73
N HIS A 93 19.38 -25.37 -1.55
CA HIS A 93 19.47 -24.01 -2.08
C HIS A 93 20.53 -23.15 -1.38
N SER A 94 21.43 -22.54 -2.15
CA SER A 94 22.57 -21.76 -1.62
C SER A 94 22.13 -20.54 -0.80
N GLU A 95 21.11 -19.82 -1.25
CA GLU A 95 20.64 -18.62 -0.55
C GLU A 95 19.98 -18.96 0.79
N ILE A 96 19.22 -20.06 0.85
CA ILE A 96 18.56 -20.52 2.08
C ILE A 96 19.60 -21.03 3.08
N LYS A 97 20.58 -21.81 2.61
CA LYS A 97 21.74 -22.21 3.43
C LYS A 97 22.47 -21.01 4.01
N SER A 98 22.71 -19.99 3.18
CA SER A 98 23.40 -18.76 3.61
C SER A 98 22.59 -18.03 4.68
N LEU A 99 21.27 -17.92 4.51
CA LEU A 99 20.37 -17.30 5.48
C LEU A 99 20.40 -18.04 6.83
N ILE A 100 20.20 -19.36 6.83
CA ILE A 100 20.22 -20.17 8.06
C ILE A 100 21.55 -20.05 8.78
N THR A 101 22.66 -20.13 8.03
CA THR A 101 24.01 -20.05 8.59
C THR A 101 24.29 -18.66 9.16
N ALA A 102 23.80 -17.59 8.50
CA ALA A 102 23.93 -16.23 9.00
C ALA A 102 23.16 -16.04 10.31
N LEU A 103 21.92 -16.54 10.41
CA LEU A 103 21.07 -16.39 11.60
C LEU A 103 21.55 -17.24 12.78
N GLY A 104 22.14 -18.41 12.53
CA GLY A 104 22.70 -19.30 13.56
C GLY A 104 21.68 -20.13 14.34
N THR A 105 20.39 -20.03 14.02
CA THR A 105 19.29 -20.69 14.74
C THR A 105 19.09 -22.16 14.38
N GLY A 106 19.75 -22.68 13.35
CA GLY A 106 19.39 -24.00 12.80
C GLY A 106 18.07 -23.94 12.00
N ILE A 107 17.52 -25.10 11.61
CA ILE A 107 16.27 -25.15 10.83
C ILE A 107 15.47 -26.42 11.08
N GLY A 108 14.14 -26.29 11.08
CA GLY A 108 13.19 -27.39 11.21
C GLY A 108 12.88 -27.73 12.67
N LYS A 109 11.76 -28.41 12.90
CA LYS A 109 11.17 -28.60 14.24
C LYS A 109 12.08 -29.24 15.29
N GLU A 110 13.06 -30.04 14.88
CA GLU A 110 13.96 -30.74 15.80
C GLU A 110 15.28 -30.00 16.08
N ASP A 111 15.74 -29.16 15.14
CA ASP A 111 17.08 -28.55 15.18
C ASP A 111 17.05 -27.02 15.31
N PHE A 112 15.88 -26.41 15.12
CA PHE A 112 15.69 -24.97 15.27
C PHE A 112 15.70 -24.57 16.75
N ASP A 113 16.47 -23.53 17.06
CA ASP A 113 16.65 -22.99 18.40
C ASP A 113 16.79 -21.46 18.32
N ALA A 114 15.70 -20.77 18.69
CA ALA A 114 15.66 -19.31 18.66
C ALA A 114 16.64 -18.65 19.66
N SER A 115 17.12 -19.36 20.68
CA SER A 115 18.08 -18.81 21.65
C SER A 115 19.48 -18.62 21.06
N LYS A 116 19.79 -19.32 19.96
CA LYS A 116 21.07 -19.22 19.23
C LYS A 116 21.07 -18.13 18.17
N LEU A 117 19.99 -17.35 18.08
CA LEU A 117 19.87 -16.28 17.10
C LEU A 117 21.00 -15.26 17.31
N ARG A 118 21.72 -14.95 16.23
CA ARG A 118 22.87 -14.04 16.26
C ARG A 118 22.50 -12.56 16.23
N TYR A 119 21.30 -12.24 15.75
CA TYR A 119 20.79 -10.88 15.58
C TYR A 119 19.31 -10.84 15.96
N HIS A 120 18.95 -10.13 17.05
CA HIS A 120 17.55 -10.00 17.49
C HIS A 120 16.73 -9.03 16.65
N LYS A 121 17.36 -8.35 15.68
CA LYS A 121 16.68 -7.55 14.65
C LYS A 121 17.05 -8.06 13.27
N ILE A 122 16.11 -8.74 12.64
CA ILE A 122 16.18 -9.20 11.26
C ILE A 122 15.36 -8.23 10.42
N ILE A 123 16.00 -7.46 9.55
CA ILE A 123 15.37 -6.41 8.76
C ILE A 123 15.33 -6.85 7.29
N LEU A 124 14.13 -7.04 6.75
CA LEU A 124 13.90 -7.32 5.34
C LEU A 124 13.86 -5.99 4.59
N MET A 125 14.84 -5.76 3.73
CA MET A 125 14.97 -4.53 2.95
C MET A 125 14.92 -4.88 1.45
N THR A 126 13.70 -4.90 0.93
CA THR A 126 13.38 -5.23 -0.47
C THR A 126 12.90 -3.98 -1.21
N ASP A 127 12.96 -4.01 -2.54
CA ASP A 127 12.45 -2.91 -3.36
C ASP A 127 10.92 -2.77 -3.22
N ALA A 128 10.42 -1.58 -3.55
CA ALA A 128 8.99 -1.25 -3.50
C ALA A 128 8.22 -1.72 -4.74
N ASP A 129 8.86 -2.46 -5.63
CA ASP A 129 8.28 -2.99 -6.85
C ASP A 129 7.66 -4.39 -6.65
N VAL A 130 7.11 -4.94 -7.73
CA VAL A 130 6.45 -6.24 -7.73
C VAL A 130 7.43 -7.37 -7.38
N ASP A 131 8.67 -7.31 -7.86
CA ASP A 131 9.67 -8.35 -7.60
C ASP A 131 10.17 -8.33 -6.14
N GLY A 132 10.36 -7.14 -5.56
CA GLY A 132 10.63 -6.97 -4.15
C GLY A 132 9.48 -7.45 -3.27
N SER A 133 8.23 -7.21 -3.68
CA SER A 133 7.05 -7.78 -3.00
C SER A 133 7.05 -9.32 -3.03
N HIS A 134 7.47 -9.93 -4.14
CA HIS A 134 7.58 -11.38 -4.26
C HIS A 134 8.66 -11.96 -3.35
N ILE A 135 9.86 -11.38 -3.33
CA ILE A 135 10.96 -11.86 -2.47
C ILE A 135 10.61 -11.67 -0.99
N ARG A 136 10.02 -10.54 -0.63
CA ARG A 136 9.54 -10.28 0.74
C ARG A 136 8.56 -11.35 1.18
N THR A 137 7.57 -11.65 0.34
CA THR A 137 6.58 -12.70 0.61
C THR A 137 7.25 -14.06 0.80
N LEU A 138 8.17 -14.46 -0.08
CA LEU A 138 8.90 -15.72 0.03
C LEU A 138 9.73 -15.83 1.32
N LEU A 139 10.35 -14.73 1.76
CA LEU A 139 11.08 -14.66 3.03
C LEU A 139 10.13 -14.78 4.22
N LEU A 140 9.00 -14.08 4.21
CA LEU A 140 8.00 -14.15 5.27
C LEU A 140 7.43 -15.57 5.39
N THR A 141 7.09 -16.21 4.28
CA THR A 141 6.65 -17.62 4.27
C THR A 141 7.74 -18.54 4.83
N PHE A 142 9.01 -18.31 4.49
CA PHE A 142 10.12 -19.07 5.06
C PHE A 142 10.22 -18.91 6.57
N PHE A 143 10.19 -17.68 7.09
CA PHE A 143 10.22 -17.43 8.52
C PHE A 143 9.02 -18.04 9.22
N TYR A 144 7.82 -17.88 8.66
CA TYR A 144 6.59 -18.43 9.24
C TYR A 144 6.60 -19.97 9.29
N ARG A 145 6.99 -20.65 8.20
CA ARG A 145 6.98 -22.12 8.15
C ARG A 145 8.14 -22.76 8.93
N GLN A 146 9.32 -22.15 8.94
CA GLN A 146 10.54 -22.79 9.43
C GLN A 146 11.06 -22.21 10.76
N MET A 147 10.69 -20.96 11.08
CA MET A 147 11.24 -20.19 12.18
C MET A 147 10.18 -19.29 12.85
N ALA A 148 8.95 -19.80 13.02
CA ALA A 148 7.79 -19.03 13.50
C ALA A 148 8.06 -18.29 14.83
N GLU A 149 8.82 -18.92 15.73
CA GLU A 149 9.20 -18.35 17.02
C GLU A 149 9.96 -17.02 16.89
N LEU A 150 10.64 -16.77 15.77
CA LEU A 150 11.31 -15.48 15.52
C LEU A 150 10.31 -14.35 15.24
N ILE A 151 9.18 -14.68 14.60
CA ILE A 151 8.08 -13.74 14.37
C ILE A 151 7.32 -13.52 15.69
N GLU A 152 7.05 -14.59 16.45
CA GLU A 152 6.37 -14.52 17.75
C GLU A 152 7.15 -13.69 18.78
N LYS A 153 8.49 -13.82 18.81
CA LYS A 153 9.37 -12.98 19.64
C LYS A 153 9.55 -11.57 19.10
N GLY A 154 9.01 -11.27 17.93
CA GLY A 154 9.05 -9.94 17.32
C GLY A 154 10.41 -9.54 16.77
N TYR A 155 11.23 -10.48 16.33
CA TYR A 155 12.58 -10.21 15.82
C TYR A 155 12.62 -9.88 14.31
N VAL A 156 11.53 -10.11 13.58
CA VAL A 156 11.46 -9.87 12.13
C VAL A 156 10.78 -8.53 11.84
N TYR A 157 11.44 -7.71 11.02
CA TYR A 157 11.02 -6.37 10.64
C TYR A 157 11.11 -6.18 9.12
N ILE A 158 10.29 -5.31 8.57
CA ILE A 158 10.34 -4.86 7.18
C ILE A 158 10.79 -3.40 7.17
N ALA A 159 11.83 -3.09 6.40
CA ALA A 159 12.27 -1.72 6.19
C ALA A 159 11.24 -0.96 5.34
N GLN A 160 10.99 0.30 5.68
CA GLN A 160 10.15 1.21 4.91
C GLN A 160 11.02 2.35 4.37
N PRO A 161 11.74 2.14 3.24
CA PRO A 161 12.54 3.20 2.62
C PRO A 161 11.64 4.35 2.14
N PRO A 162 12.16 5.58 2.06
CA PRO A 162 11.39 6.71 1.56
C PRO A 162 11.08 6.54 0.06
N LEU A 163 9.84 6.86 -0.34
CA LEU A 163 9.41 6.82 -1.74
C LEU A 163 9.81 8.09 -2.50
N PHE A 164 9.90 9.23 -1.82
CA PHE A 164 10.28 10.50 -2.42
C PHE A 164 11.38 11.21 -1.61
N LYS A 165 12.25 11.90 -2.32
CA LYS A 165 13.09 12.98 -1.80
C LYS A 165 12.61 14.29 -2.39
N VAL A 166 12.25 15.22 -1.52
CA VAL A 166 11.82 16.56 -1.91
C VAL A 166 12.86 17.57 -1.48
N LYS A 167 13.27 18.43 -2.41
CA LYS A 167 14.25 19.49 -2.19
C LYS A 167 13.64 20.85 -2.51
N ARG A 168 13.69 21.76 -1.54
CA ARG A 168 13.31 23.18 -1.67
C ARG A 168 14.48 24.06 -1.27
N GLY A 169 15.17 24.63 -2.25
CA GLY A 169 16.41 25.38 -2.02
C GLY A 169 17.47 24.51 -1.34
N LYS A 170 17.81 24.83 -0.08
CA LYS A 170 18.78 24.09 0.75
C LYS A 170 18.15 23.02 1.65
N LYS A 171 16.82 23.01 1.81
CA LYS A 171 16.14 22.02 2.66
C LYS A 171 15.81 20.78 1.83
N GLU A 172 16.09 19.62 2.41
CA GLU A 172 15.79 18.31 1.84
C GLU A 172 14.96 17.52 2.86
N GLU A 173 13.89 16.89 2.39
CA GLU A 173 12.96 16.10 3.21
C GLU A 173 12.64 14.79 2.49
N TYR A 174 12.57 13.70 3.26
CA TYR A 174 12.25 12.37 2.75
C TYR A 174 10.81 12.02 3.11
N ILE A 175 10.06 11.54 2.12
CA ILE A 175 8.64 11.24 2.24
C ILE A 175 8.40 9.78 1.91
N LYS A 176 7.71 9.07 2.79
CA LYS A 176 7.62 7.60 2.77
C LYS A 176 6.57 7.04 1.82
N ASP A 177 5.47 7.75 1.60
CA ASP A 177 4.33 7.27 0.83
C ASP A 177 3.66 8.39 0.04
N GLU A 178 2.82 8.02 -0.93
CA GLU A 178 2.10 8.97 -1.78
C GLU A 178 1.14 9.86 -0.99
N GLY A 179 0.53 9.34 0.08
CA GLY A 179 -0.39 10.10 0.93
C GLY A 179 0.30 11.24 1.66
N LEU A 180 1.47 10.99 2.26
CA LEU A 180 2.30 12.02 2.87
C LEU A 180 2.82 13.00 1.82
N MET A 181 3.12 12.54 0.61
CA MET A 181 3.54 13.43 -0.48
C MET A 181 2.43 14.39 -0.87
N THR A 182 1.19 13.91 -1.01
CA THR A 182 0.02 14.76 -1.24
C THR A 182 -0.13 15.79 -0.13
N ARG A 183 -0.10 15.37 1.14
CA ARG A 183 -0.22 16.31 2.28
C ARG A 183 0.91 17.34 2.31
N TYR A 184 2.14 16.91 2.02
CA TYR A 184 3.28 17.80 1.90
C TYR A 184 3.05 18.87 0.82
N LEU A 185 2.59 18.45 -0.37
CA LEU A 185 2.26 19.37 -1.46
C LEU A 185 1.15 20.34 -1.07
N MET A 186 0.08 19.89 -0.40
CA MET A 186 -1.00 20.77 0.05
C MET A 186 -0.52 21.82 1.05
N ARG A 187 0.29 21.42 2.03
CA ARG A 187 0.88 22.35 3.00
C ARG A 187 1.79 23.39 2.32
N MET A 188 2.52 23.01 1.27
CA MET A 188 3.37 23.94 0.54
C MET A 188 2.56 24.89 -0.34
N ALA A 189 1.51 24.39 -0.99
CA ALA A 189 0.67 25.18 -1.89
C ALA A 189 -0.12 26.28 -1.16
N THR A 190 -0.51 26.00 0.08
CA THR A 190 -1.39 26.85 0.89
C THR A 190 -0.65 27.90 1.73
N ALA A 191 0.68 27.90 1.68
CA ALA A 191 1.50 28.86 2.44
C ALA A 191 1.35 30.29 1.91
N ASP A 192 1.19 30.46 0.59
CA ASP A 192 1.20 31.77 -0.09
C ASP A 192 -0.07 31.99 -0.95
N MET A 193 -1.15 31.23 -0.68
CA MET A 193 -2.37 31.26 -1.47
C MET A 193 -3.61 31.33 -0.58
N THR A 194 -4.50 32.26 -0.92
CA THR A 194 -5.82 32.42 -0.30
C THR A 194 -6.90 32.03 -1.31
N VAL A 195 -7.86 31.21 -0.88
CA VAL A 195 -9.00 30.79 -1.70
C VAL A 195 -10.28 31.25 -1.03
N LYS A 196 -11.17 31.84 -1.83
CA LYS A 196 -12.47 32.28 -1.37
C LYS A 196 -13.57 31.70 -2.26
N SER A 197 -14.57 31.05 -1.70
CA SER A 197 -15.78 30.70 -2.46
C SER A 197 -16.56 31.96 -2.80
N VAL A 198 -17.06 32.07 -4.03
CA VAL A 198 -17.88 33.21 -4.46
C VAL A 198 -19.15 33.26 -3.61
N GLY A 199 -19.31 34.36 -2.85
CA GLY A 199 -20.42 34.56 -1.92
C GLY A 199 -20.12 34.19 -0.46
N ALA A 200 -18.95 33.62 -0.15
CA ALA A 200 -18.50 33.44 1.23
C ALA A 200 -17.95 34.75 1.82
N ASN A 201 -18.13 34.95 3.12
CA ASN A 201 -17.61 36.15 3.81
C ASN A 201 -16.16 36.00 4.28
N GLN A 202 -15.61 34.78 4.29
CA GLN A 202 -14.29 34.48 4.82
C GLN A 202 -13.40 33.84 3.75
N ASP A 203 -12.13 34.23 3.78
CA ASP A 203 -11.09 33.64 2.96
C ASP A 203 -10.52 32.42 3.71
N ILE A 204 -10.22 31.35 2.98
CA ILE A 204 -9.66 30.12 3.54
C ILE A 204 -8.17 30.10 3.17
N GLU A 205 -7.32 29.96 4.18
CA GLU A 205 -5.87 30.05 4.04
C GLU A 205 -5.12 29.04 4.91
N GLY A 206 -3.84 28.84 4.62
CA GLY A 206 -2.93 28.04 5.42
C GLY A 206 -3.47 26.63 5.74
N LYS A 207 -3.57 26.30 7.02
CA LYS A 207 -3.92 24.96 7.50
C LYS A 207 -5.36 24.55 7.14
N GLU A 208 -6.30 25.48 7.20
CA GLU A 208 -7.71 25.20 6.86
C GLU A 208 -7.84 24.87 5.37
N LEU A 209 -7.17 25.66 4.52
CA LEU A 209 -7.13 25.39 3.08
C LEU A 209 -6.46 24.04 2.78
N ALA A 210 -5.38 23.71 3.48
CA ALA A 210 -4.69 22.43 3.31
C ALA A 210 -5.62 21.25 3.64
N GLN A 211 -6.41 21.35 4.71
CA GLN A 211 -7.39 20.33 5.09
C GLN A 211 -8.50 20.18 4.05
N SER A 212 -9.04 21.29 3.53
CA SER A 212 -10.06 21.25 2.48
C SER A 212 -9.52 20.66 1.18
N LEU A 213 -8.27 20.95 0.82
CA LEU A 213 -7.61 20.36 -0.35
C LEU A 213 -7.31 18.86 -0.17
N GLU A 214 -6.94 18.43 1.03
CA GLU A 214 -6.80 16.99 1.36
C GLU A 214 -8.14 16.26 1.16
N LYS A 215 -9.25 16.83 1.67
CA LYS A 215 -10.60 16.31 1.43
C LYS A 215 -10.95 16.27 -0.06
N LEU A 216 -10.54 17.27 -0.85
CA LEU A 216 -10.75 17.28 -2.31
C LEU A 216 -9.99 16.15 -3.03
N VAL A 217 -8.74 15.87 -2.63
CA VAL A 217 -7.99 14.74 -3.20
C VAL A 217 -8.65 13.41 -2.85
N ASP A 218 -9.10 13.25 -1.61
CA ASP A 218 -9.78 12.03 -1.18
C ASP A 218 -11.13 11.87 -1.90
N LEU A 219 -11.91 12.95 -2.04
CA LEU A 219 -13.13 12.96 -2.83
C LEU A 219 -12.85 12.49 -4.26
N LYS A 220 -11.85 13.08 -4.94
CA LYS A 220 -11.45 12.67 -6.30
C LYS A 220 -11.14 11.18 -6.38
N ARG A 221 -10.39 10.64 -5.41
CA ARG A 221 -10.04 9.21 -5.35
C ARG A 221 -11.27 8.32 -5.19
N TYR A 222 -12.20 8.66 -4.32
CA TYR A 222 -13.45 7.91 -4.15
C TYR A 222 -14.35 8.03 -5.38
N CYS A 223 -14.39 9.19 -6.03
CA CYS A 223 -15.08 9.38 -7.30
C CYS A 223 -14.51 8.47 -8.38
N GLU A 224 -13.19 8.45 -8.59
CA GLU A 224 -12.53 7.59 -9.58
C GLU A 224 -12.85 6.10 -9.37
N ARG A 225 -12.94 5.64 -8.12
CA ARG A 225 -13.35 4.25 -7.80
C ARG A 225 -14.83 4.01 -8.09
N THR A 226 -15.69 4.95 -7.72
CA THR A 226 -17.14 4.85 -7.92
C THR A 226 -17.50 4.87 -9.41
N VAL A 227 -16.82 5.72 -10.22
CA VAL A 227 -17.01 5.80 -11.67
C VAL A 227 -16.79 4.45 -12.35
N ARG A 228 -15.86 3.63 -11.86
CA ARG A 228 -15.64 2.27 -12.40
C ARG A 228 -16.86 1.36 -12.23
N ARG A 229 -17.64 1.54 -11.16
CA ARG A 229 -18.91 0.83 -10.92
C ARG A 229 -20.04 1.36 -11.79
N LEU A 230 -19.95 2.63 -12.21
CA LEU A 230 -20.89 3.30 -13.09
C LEU A 230 -20.51 3.16 -14.58
N ALA A 231 -19.91 2.02 -14.95
CA ALA A 231 -19.44 1.74 -16.31
C ALA A 231 -18.50 2.82 -16.92
N GLY A 232 -17.79 3.57 -16.08
CA GLY A 232 -16.87 4.63 -16.53
C GLY A 232 -17.52 6.00 -16.75
N ASP A 233 -18.81 6.17 -16.44
CA ASP A 233 -19.54 7.42 -16.67
C ASP A 233 -19.36 8.41 -15.51
N ALA A 234 -18.38 9.31 -15.64
CA ALA A 234 -18.11 10.35 -14.64
C ALA A 234 -19.25 11.37 -14.51
N ARG A 235 -19.92 11.70 -15.61
CA ARG A 235 -21.04 12.66 -15.62
C ARG A 235 -22.22 12.13 -14.82
N LEU A 236 -22.49 10.82 -14.91
CA LEU A 236 -23.51 10.18 -14.08
C LEU A 236 -23.19 10.34 -12.59
N LEU A 237 -21.94 10.13 -12.18
CA LEU A 237 -21.53 10.31 -10.78
C LEU A 237 -21.72 11.76 -10.32
N ASP A 238 -21.32 12.75 -11.11
CA ASP A 238 -21.42 14.16 -10.72
C ASP A 238 -22.87 14.55 -10.42
N ILE A 239 -23.81 14.08 -11.25
CA ILE A 239 -25.25 14.34 -11.05
C ILE A 239 -25.77 13.61 -9.83
N LEU A 240 -25.33 12.37 -9.57
CA LEU A 240 -25.68 11.64 -8.36
C LEU A 240 -25.16 12.37 -7.11
N LEU A 241 -23.89 12.81 -7.09
CA LEU A 241 -23.34 13.54 -5.96
C LEU A 241 -24.10 14.85 -5.70
N GLU A 242 -24.44 15.60 -6.75
CA GLU A 242 -25.25 16.81 -6.61
C GLU A 242 -26.69 16.50 -6.12
N ALA A 243 -27.31 15.43 -6.63
CA ALA A 243 -28.66 15.02 -6.23
C ALA A 243 -28.72 14.49 -4.79
N PHE A 244 -27.67 13.83 -4.31
CA PHE A 244 -27.61 13.28 -2.95
C PHE A 244 -27.08 14.31 -1.92
N ALA A 245 -25.96 14.98 -2.20
CA ALA A 245 -25.21 15.81 -1.24
C ALA A 245 -25.11 17.30 -1.58
N GLY A 246 -25.52 17.72 -2.78
CA GLY A 246 -25.57 19.14 -3.16
C GLY A 246 -26.46 19.96 -2.22
N LYS A 247 -26.49 21.29 -2.38
CA LYS A 247 -27.23 22.20 -1.47
C LYS A 247 -28.73 21.88 -1.36
N LYS A 248 -29.30 21.26 -2.40
CA LYS A 248 -30.70 20.79 -2.45
C LYS A 248 -30.81 19.26 -2.49
N GLY A 249 -29.74 18.57 -2.11
CA GLY A 249 -29.62 17.13 -2.17
C GLY A 249 -30.55 16.42 -1.19
N VAL A 250 -30.95 15.20 -1.52
CA VAL A 250 -31.93 14.42 -0.75
C VAL A 250 -31.45 14.02 0.65
N TRP A 251 -30.13 13.93 0.85
CA TRP A 251 -29.55 13.55 2.14
C TRP A 251 -29.50 14.71 3.14
N ARG A 252 -29.56 15.97 2.69
CA ARG A 252 -29.55 17.12 3.61
C ARG A 252 -30.84 17.32 4.42
N LYS A 253 -31.87 16.49 4.20
CA LYS A 253 -33.13 16.52 4.94
C LYS A 253 -32.88 16.05 6.38
N GLU A 254 -33.38 16.79 7.37
CA GLU A 254 -33.20 16.46 8.80
C GLU A 254 -33.60 15.01 9.11
N GLY A 255 -32.69 14.26 9.77
CA GLY A 255 -32.91 12.87 10.17
C GLY A 255 -32.77 11.83 9.06
N ALA A 256 -32.42 12.22 7.82
CA ALA A 256 -32.22 11.29 6.72
C ALA A 256 -30.90 10.51 6.88
N THR A 257 -31.01 9.18 6.87
CA THR A 257 -29.89 8.26 6.64
C THR A 257 -29.89 7.82 5.18
N LEU A 258 -28.74 7.38 4.65
CA LEU A 258 -28.69 6.87 3.27
C LEU A 258 -29.77 5.81 3.02
N ARG A 259 -29.96 4.89 3.97
CA ARG A 259 -30.98 3.84 3.84
C ARG A 259 -32.39 4.38 3.78
N SER A 260 -32.70 5.40 4.59
CA SER A 260 -34.04 6.01 4.57
C SER A 260 -34.36 6.71 3.25
N ILE A 261 -33.35 7.16 2.49
CA ILE A 261 -33.55 7.75 1.16
C ILE A 261 -34.06 6.70 0.19
N PHE A 262 -33.47 5.50 0.19
CA PHE A 262 -33.90 4.38 -0.66
C PHE A 262 -35.24 3.76 -0.21
N GLN A 263 -35.67 3.99 1.03
CA GLN A 263 -37.01 3.63 1.52
C GLN A 263 -38.09 4.64 1.11
N ASP A 264 -37.71 5.89 0.90
CA ASP A 264 -38.61 6.98 0.52
C ASP A 264 -38.62 7.16 -1.01
N ARG A 265 -39.65 6.58 -1.65
CA ARG A 265 -39.82 6.66 -3.10
C ARG A 265 -39.89 8.10 -3.62
N ASP A 266 -40.41 9.05 -2.84
CA ASP A 266 -40.48 10.45 -3.25
C ASP A 266 -39.10 11.11 -3.29
N LEU A 267 -38.17 10.69 -2.43
CA LEU A 267 -36.78 11.14 -2.47
C LEU A 267 -36.05 10.53 -3.67
N MET A 268 -36.21 9.23 -3.92
CA MET A 268 -35.61 8.60 -5.10
C MET A 268 -36.18 9.14 -6.41
N ALA A 269 -37.46 9.48 -6.48
CA ALA A 269 -38.06 10.17 -7.63
C ALA A 269 -37.45 11.56 -7.89
N LYS A 270 -36.91 12.25 -6.86
CA LYS A 270 -36.17 13.50 -7.07
C LYS A 270 -34.80 13.25 -7.68
N VAL A 271 -34.12 12.17 -7.27
CA VAL A 271 -32.84 11.75 -7.85
C VAL A 271 -33.04 11.35 -9.31
N GLU A 272 -34.05 10.54 -9.61
CA GLU A 272 -34.46 10.16 -10.97
C GLU A 272 -34.71 11.42 -11.83
N LYS A 273 -35.51 12.38 -11.33
CA LYS A 273 -35.77 13.64 -12.05
C LYS A 273 -34.49 14.43 -12.37
N ALA A 274 -33.50 14.41 -11.48
CA ALA A 274 -32.24 15.09 -11.72
C ALA A 274 -31.45 14.41 -12.86
N LEU A 275 -31.45 13.09 -12.89
CA LEU A 275 -30.83 12.27 -13.93
C LEU A 275 -31.53 12.46 -15.29
N ASP A 276 -32.85 12.42 -15.31
CA ASP A 276 -33.67 12.66 -16.52
C ASP A 276 -33.44 14.07 -17.08
N LYS A 277 -33.42 15.10 -16.21
CA LYS A 277 -33.15 16.48 -16.62
C LYS A 277 -31.74 16.62 -17.23
N ALA A 278 -30.79 15.81 -16.76
CA ALA A 278 -29.46 15.75 -17.31
C ALA A 278 -29.36 14.90 -18.59
N GLY A 279 -30.45 14.31 -19.07
CA GLY A 279 -30.54 13.60 -20.35
C GLY A 279 -30.24 12.11 -20.28
N PHE A 280 -30.17 11.51 -19.10
CA PHE A 280 -30.09 10.06 -18.95
C PHE A 280 -31.47 9.43 -19.14
N ARG A 281 -31.52 8.20 -19.63
CA ARG A 281 -32.77 7.41 -19.61
C ARG A 281 -32.83 6.66 -18.29
N THR A 282 -33.87 6.92 -17.51
CA THR A 282 -34.06 6.31 -16.20
C THR A 282 -35.37 5.55 -16.10
N ASP A 283 -35.40 4.55 -15.22
CA ASP A 283 -36.61 3.82 -14.83
C ASP A 283 -36.59 3.58 -13.31
N LEU A 284 -37.46 4.27 -12.57
CA LEU A 284 -37.65 4.07 -11.14
C LEU A 284 -38.60 2.91 -10.85
N SER A 285 -38.06 1.86 -10.27
CA SER A 285 -38.79 0.68 -9.82
C SER A 285 -38.63 0.48 -8.30
N THR A 286 -39.21 -0.59 -7.78
CA THR A 286 -39.09 -0.97 -6.36
C THR A 286 -38.71 -2.44 -6.32
N ASP A 287 -37.66 -2.76 -5.59
CA ASP A 287 -37.23 -4.13 -5.36
C ASP A 287 -38.33 -4.88 -4.60
N GLU A 288 -38.88 -5.92 -5.22
CA GLU A 288 -39.96 -6.73 -4.67
C GLU A 288 -39.53 -7.51 -3.41
N GLU A 289 -38.24 -7.79 -3.24
CA GLU A 289 -37.72 -8.55 -2.08
C GLU A 289 -37.49 -7.68 -0.84
N HIS A 290 -37.03 -6.43 -1.02
CA HIS A 290 -36.60 -5.56 0.09
C HIS A 290 -37.44 -4.28 0.26
N GLY A 291 -38.34 -3.99 -0.69
CA GLY A 291 -39.19 -2.79 -0.65
C GLY A 291 -38.43 -1.47 -0.79
N LEU A 292 -37.23 -1.50 -1.36
CA LEU A 292 -36.38 -0.34 -1.59
C LEU A 292 -36.52 0.15 -3.03
N ALA A 293 -36.51 1.46 -3.22
CA ALA A 293 -36.54 2.08 -4.53
C ALA A 293 -35.20 1.90 -5.26
N GLU A 294 -35.27 1.58 -6.54
CA GLU A 294 -34.12 1.37 -7.43
C GLU A 294 -34.30 2.20 -8.69
N ILE A 295 -33.21 2.81 -9.18
CA ILE A 295 -33.22 3.53 -10.46
C ILE A 295 -32.32 2.77 -11.45
N GLU A 296 -32.90 2.22 -12.50
CA GLU A 296 -32.12 1.73 -13.63
C GLU A 296 -31.76 2.90 -14.55
N VAL A 297 -30.47 3.12 -14.80
CA VAL A 297 -29.96 4.22 -15.62
C VAL A 297 -29.22 3.67 -16.83
N THR A 298 -29.57 4.13 -18.03
CA THR A 298 -28.74 3.87 -19.22
C THR A 298 -27.65 4.93 -19.30
N THR A 299 -26.39 4.53 -19.11
CA THR A 299 -25.21 5.40 -19.20
C THR A 299 -25.04 5.98 -20.60
N THR A 300 -24.17 6.98 -20.74
CA THR A 300 -23.81 7.57 -22.05
C THR A 300 -23.22 6.55 -23.03
N SER A 301 -22.61 5.46 -22.52
CA SER A 301 -22.07 4.35 -23.30
C SER A 301 -23.12 3.32 -23.75
N GLY A 302 -24.38 3.47 -23.34
CA GLY A 302 -25.47 2.53 -23.62
C GLY A 302 -25.53 1.34 -22.65
N VAL A 303 -24.62 1.25 -21.69
CA VAL A 303 -24.64 0.23 -20.63
C VAL A 303 -25.67 0.62 -19.58
N LYS A 304 -26.53 -0.32 -19.20
CA LYS A 304 -27.47 -0.16 -18.09
C LYS A 304 -26.77 -0.40 -16.76
N VAL A 305 -26.98 0.51 -15.81
CA VAL A 305 -26.45 0.45 -14.46
C VAL A 305 -27.59 0.68 -13.49
N SER A 306 -27.62 -0.11 -12.41
CA SER A 306 -28.60 0.04 -11.34
C SER A 306 -28.04 0.93 -10.22
N ILE A 307 -28.84 1.91 -9.81
CA ILE A 307 -28.62 2.74 -8.61
C ILE A 307 -29.58 2.23 -7.54
N ASP A 308 -29.14 1.20 -6.82
CA ASP A 308 -29.87 0.52 -5.76
C ASP A 308 -29.17 0.69 -4.39
N TRP A 309 -29.71 0.02 -3.37
CA TRP A 309 -29.08 0.01 -2.04
C TRP A 309 -27.70 -0.67 -2.04
N ASN A 310 -27.47 -1.67 -2.90
CA ASN A 310 -26.16 -2.32 -2.97
C ASN A 310 -25.10 -1.33 -3.45
N PHE A 311 -25.39 -0.56 -4.51
CA PHE A 311 -24.54 0.53 -4.98
C PHE A 311 -24.31 1.57 -3.87
N ALA A 312 -25.38 2.00 -3.20
CA ALA A 312 -25.30 3.00 -2.14
C ALA A 312 -24.55 2.50 -0.89
N SER A 313 -24.51 1.19 -0.68
CA SER A 313 -23.81 0.57 0.45
C SER A 313 -22.29 0.52 0.28
N TYR A 314 -21.78 0.70 -0.94
CA TYR A 314 -20.34 0.73 -1.19
C TYR A 314 -19.67 1.88 -0.44
N VAL A 315 -18.56 1.57 0.22
CA VAL A 315 -17.79 2.52 1.03
C VAL A 315 -17.33 3.71 0.20
N GLU A 316 -16.87 3.47 -1.03
CA GLU A 316 -16.45 4.53 -1.96
C GLU A 316 -17.56 5.56 -2.24
N PHE A 317 -18.79 5.12 -2.49
CA PHE A 317 -19.90 6.03 -2.75
C PHE A 317 -20.30 6.79 -1.48
N GLN A 318 -20.43 6.09 -0.35
CA GLN A 318 -20.77 6.74 0.93
C GLN A 318 -19.77 7.83 1.29
N ARG A 319 -18.46 7.53 1.19
CA ARG A 319 -17.39 8.49 1.47
C ARG A 319 -17.39 9.64 0.47
N ALA A 320 -17.65 9.39 -0.81
CA ALA A 320 -17.75 10.45 -1.80
C ALA A 320 -18.90 11.42 -1.46
N VAL A 321 -20.08 10.90 -1.10
CA VAL A 321 -21.25 11.73 -0.76
C VAL A 321 -21.00 12.54 0.53
N GLU A 322 -20.44 11.93 1.58
CA GLU A 322 -20.09 12.61 2.83
C GLU A 322 -19.06 13.74 2.62
N LEU A 323 -17.99 13.45 1.87
CA LEU A 323 -16.95 14.43 1.56
C LEU A 323 -17.48 15.55 0.67
N TYR A 324 -18.29 15.21 -0.34
CA TYR A 324 -18.93 16.20 -1.22
C TYR A 324 -19.81 17.14 -0.41
N MET A 325 -20.64 16.62 0.50
CA MET A 325 -21.50 17.43 1.37
C MET A 325 -20.68 18.39 2.24
N THR A 326 -19.63 17.88 2.88
CA THR A 326 -18.71 18.68 3.72
C THR A 326 -18.04 19.78 2.91
N LEU A 327 -17.54 19.46 1.71
CA LEU A 327 -16.88 20.41 0.82
C LEU A 327 -17.86 21.41 0.20
N GLU A 328 -19.12 21.07 0.04
CA GLU A 328 -20.15 22.02 -0.43
C GLU A 328 -20.51 23.05 0.65
N ASP A 329 -20.29 22.74 1.92
CA ASP A 329 -20.48 23.67 3.04
C ASP A 329 -19.23 24.53 3.29
N GLU A 330 -18.05 23.92 3.19
CA GLU A 330 -16.78 24.57 3.51
C GLU A 330 -16.14 25.28 2.31
N LEU A 331 -16.24 24.72 1.09
CA LEU A 331 -15.49 25.15 -0.09
C LEU A 331 -16.28 24.87 -1.39
N ALA A 332 -17.36 25.63 -1.59
CA ALA A 332 -18.23 25.53 -2.76
C ALA A 332 -17.68 26.31 -3.97
N PRO A 333 -17.72 25.77 -5.19
CA PRO A 333 -17.43 26.51 -6.41
C PRO A 333 -18.52 27.54 -6.73
N PRO A 334 -18.21 28.58 -7.54
CA PRO A 334 -16.89 28.93 -8.07
C PRO A 334 -15.99 29.58 -7.01
N PHE A 335 -14.69 29.60 -7.26
CA PHE A 335 -13.66 30.10 -6.35
C PHE A 335 -12.98 31.35 -6.90
N MET A 336 -12.57 32.25 -6.01
CA MET A 336 -11.64 33.33 -6.30
C MET A 336 -10.31 33.00 -5.64
N THR A 337 -9.23 33.01 -6.42
CA THR A 337 -7.88 32.85 -5.88
C THR A 337 -7.15 34.17 -5.89
N GLY A 338 -6.51 34.49 -4.78
CA GLY A 338 -5.64 35.66 -4.65
C GLY A 338 -4.19 35.20 -4.52
N SER A 339 -3.35 35.58 -5.49
CA SER A 339 -1.90 35.51 -5.34
C SER A 339 -1.29 36.80 -5.87
N ASN A 340 -0.52 37.49 -5.04
CA ASN A 340 0.25 38.69 -5.41
C ASN A 340 -0.54 39.82 -6.11
N GLY A 341 -1.82 40.03 -5.74
CA GLY A 341 -2.63 41.16 -6.21
C GLY A 341 -3.43 40.92 -7.50
N THR A 342 -3.31 39.74 -8.12
CA THR A 342 -4.19 39.27 -9.20
C THR A 342 -5.23 38.32 -8.65
N SER A 343 -6.51 38.63 -8.88
CA SER A 343 -7.65 37.80 -8.51
C SER A 343 -8.17 37.08 -9.75
N GLU A 344 -8.20 35.75 -9.73
CA GLU A 344 -8.73 34.95 -10.83
C GLU A 344 -9.89 34.07 -10.34
N GLU A 345 -10.93 33.98 -11.16
CA GLU A 345 -12.08 33.11 -10.93
C GLU A 345 -11.77 31.70 -11.46
N ILE A 346 -12.04 30.69 -10.64
CA ILE A 346 -11.88 29.28 -10.92
C ILE A 346 -13.25 28.63 -10.80
N ALA A 347 -13.73 27.99 -11.87
CA ALA A 347 -15.10 27.51 -11.91
C ALA A 347 -15.29 26.18 -11.18
N THR A 348 -14.26 25.34 -11.13
CA THR A 348 -14.39 23.92 -10.71
C THR A 348 -13.38 23.52 -9.64
N ARG A 349 -13.71 22.46 -8.90
CA ARG A 349 -12.87 21.88 -7.85
C ARG A 349 -11.60 21.26 -8.43
N GLU A 350 -11.72 20.65 -9.61
CA GLU A 350 -10.63 20.04 -10.36
C GLU A 350 -9.60 21.09 -10.76
N GLU A 351 -10.06 22.21 -11.34
CA GLU A 351 -9.20 23.32 -11.76
C GLU A 351 -8.50 23.97 -10.55
N LEU A 352 -9.20 24.12 -9.43
CA LEU A 352 -8.60 24.59 -8.18
C LEU A 352 -7.45 23.66 -7.77
N LEU A 353 -7.71 22.36 -7.66
CA LEU A 353 -6.72 21.37 -7.23
C LEU A 353 -5.50 21.33 -8.16
N GLU A 354 -5.72 21.37 -9.48
CA GLU A 354 -4.65 21.40 -10.48
C GLU A 354 -3.78 22.65 -10.33
N ARG A 355 -4.41 23.82 -10.13
CA ARG A 355 -3.70 25.09 -9.99
C ARG A 355 -2.87 25.13 -8.70
N VAL A 356 -3.46 24.69 -7.59
CA VAL A 356 -2.78 24.53 -6.30
C VAL A 356 -1.55 23.62 -6.43
N LEU A 357 -1.73 22.44 -7.02
CA LEU A 357 -0.64 21.46 -7.20
C LEU A 357 0.47 21.98 -8.11
N THR A 358 0.11 22.69 -9.17
CA THR A 358 1.09 23.27 -10.12
C THR A 358 1.91 24.36 -9.44
N ALA A 359 1.28 25.23 -8.65
CA ALA A 359 1.98 26.24 -7.85
C ALA A 359 2.93 25.59 -6.84
N ALA A 360 2.47 24.54 -6.13
CA ALA A 360 3.28 23.82 -5.16
C ALA A 360 4.56 23.21 -5.76
N LYS A 361 4.45 22.64 -6.96
CA LYS A 361 5.56 21.94 -7.63
C LYS A 361 6.61 22.89 -8.21
N LYS A 362 6.28 24.17 -8.48
CA LYS A 362 7.15 25.12 -9.17
C LYS A 362 8.50 25.32 -8.47
N ASP A 363 8.52 25.30 -7.14
CA ASP A 363 9.72 25.52 -6.31
C ASP A 363 10.31 24.23 -5.72
N LEU A 364 9.80 23.06 -6.13
CA LEU A 364 10.18 21.77 -5.58
C LEU A 364 10.89 20.91 -6.62
N SER A 365 12.08 20.42 -6.27
CA SER A 365 12.69 19.28 -6.96
C SER A 365 12.23 18.01 -6.26
N ILE A 366 11.50 17.16 -6.97
CA ILE A 366 10.95 15.91 -6.46
C ILE A 366 11.65 14.76 -7.17
N GLN A 367 12.36 13.92 -6.41
CA GLN A 367 12.94 12.67 -6.88
C GLN A 367 12.13 11.52 -6.29
N ARG A 368 11.59 10.65 -7.14
CA ARG A 368 10.94 9.39 -6.73
C ARG A 368 11.97 8.27 -6.78
N TYR A 369 12.09 7.49 -5.72
CA TYR A 369 12.91 6.28 -5.71
C TYR A 369 12.07 5.10 -6.19
N LYS A 370 12.54 4.38 -7.21
CA LYS A 370 11.88 3.16 -7.69
C LYS A 370 12.48 1.89 -7.08
N GLY A 371 13.75 1.95 -6.68
CA GLY A 371 14.44 0.85 -6.00
C GLY A 371 15.56 1.34 -5.10
N LEU A 372 15.98 0.49 -4.17
CA LEU A 372 17.05 0.76 -3.20
C LEU A 372 18.40 1.00 -3.89
N GLY A 373 18.60 0.42 -5.08
CA GLY A 373 19.81 0.62 -5.90
C GLY A 373 19.95 2.03 -6.49
N GLU A 374 18.88 2.84 -6.51
CA GLU A 374 18.93 4.24 -6.98
C GLU A 374 19.42 5.19 -5.89
N MET A 375 19.52 4.72 -4.64
CA MET A 375 20.00 5.50 -3.51
C MET A 375 21.52 5.35 -3.38
N ASN A 376 22.20 6.48 -3.27
CA ASN A 376 23.62 6.48 -2.91
C ASN A 376 23.79 5.96 -1.45
N PRO A 377 24.95 5.39 -1.09
CA PRO A 377 25.20 4.87 0.26
C PRO A 377 24.90 5.88 1.38
N GLU A 378 25.20 7.17 1.15
CA GLU A 378 24.90 8.25 2.09
C GLU A 378 23.39 8.45 2.27
N GLN A 379 22.60 8.40 1.18
CA GLN A 379 21.14 8.52 1.24
C GLN A 379 20.51 7.32 1.93
N LEU A 380 21.05 6.12 1.71
CA LEU A 380 20.62 4.92 2.41
C LEU A 380 20.93 5.04 3.91
N TRP A 381 22.11 5.57 4.27
CA TRP A 381 22.50 5.83 5.67
C TRP A 381 21.72 6.96 6.33
N GLU A 382 21.25 7.96 5.58
CA GLU A 382 20.37 9.01 6.11
C GLU A 382 19.05 8.45 6.68
N THR A 383 18.71 7.21 6.33
CA THR A 383 17.70 6.37 7.02
C THR A 383 18.32 5.57 8.17
N ASN A 384 19.09 6.23 9.03
CA ASN A 384 19.78 5.63 10.18
C ASN A 384 18.78 5.14 11.26
N PRO A 385 19.22 4.43 12.32
CA PRO A 385 18.34 3.96 13.38
C PRO A 385 17.43 5.02 14.05
N GLU A 386 17.81 6.30 14.01
CA GLU A 386 17.03 7.41 14.57
C GLU A 386 15.92 7.90 13.62
N LYS A 387 16.13 7.76 12.30
CA LYS A 387 15.23 8.28 11.25
C LYS A 387 14.46 7.19 10.49
N ARG A 388 14.91 5.93 10.56
CA ARG A 388 14.29 4.82 9.83
C ARG A 388 12.91 4.51 10.37
N THR A 389 12.05 4.04 9.47
CA THR A 389 10.78 3.42 9.82
C THR A 389 10.89 1.92 9.59
N LEU A 390 10.60 1.12 10.63
CA LEU A 390 10.54 -0.33 10.56
C LEU A 390 9.13 -0.78 10.90
N LEU A 391 8.59 -1.72 10.11
CA LEU A 391 7.35 -2.41 10.42
C LEU A 391 7.69 -3.76 11.06
N GLN A 392 7.28 -3.99 12.30
CA GLN A 392 7.44 -5.29 12.95
C GLN A 392 6.39 -6.27 12.40
N VAL A 393 6.83 -7.45 11.98
CA VAL A 393 5.94 -8.49 11.45
C VAL A 393 5.24 -9.21 12.59
N ARG A 394 3.91 -9.36 12.49
CA ARG A 394 3.10 -10.14 13.45
C ARG A 394 2.67 -11.47 12.84
N VAL A 395 2.22 -12.39 13.71
CA VAL A 395 1.72 -13.71 13.30
C VAL A 395 0.49 -13.57 12.39
N ASP A 396 -0.42 -12.65 12.70
CA ASP A 396 -1.62 -12.40 11.86
C ASP A 396 -1.24 -11.98 10.43
N ASP A 397 -0.26 -11.07 10.29
CA ASP A 397 0.25 -10.64 8.98
C ASP A 397 0.87 -11.81 8.19
N ALA A 398 1.51 -12.75 8.88
CA ALA A 398 2.13 -13.92 8.26
C ALA A 398 1.09 -14.94 7.77
N VAL A 399 -0.06 -15.04 8.44
CA VAL A 399 -1.20 -15.88 8.01
C VAL A 399 -1.86 -15.28 6.76
N GLU A 400 -2.16 -13.97 6.75
CA GLU A 400 -2.71 -13.30 5.56
C GLU A 400 -1.78 -13.45 4.35
N THR A 401 -0.47 -13.34 4.59
CA THR A 401 0.55 -13.55 3.56
C THR A 401 0.54 -14.99 3.03
N ASP A 402 0.31 -16.01 3.88
CA ASP A 402 0.22 -17.42 3.49
C ASP A 402 -1.04 -17.70 2.66
N ASP A 403 -2.18 -17.10 3.00
CA ASP A 403 -3.43 -17.24 2.24
C ASP A 403 -3.29 -16.61 0.85
N ILE A 404 -2.74 -15.38 0.78
CA ILE A 404 -2.44 -14.71 -0.49
C ILE A 404 -1.46 -15.55 -1.32
N PHE A 405 -0.44 -16.14 -0.69
CA PHE A 405 0.55 -16.97 -1.37
C PHE A 405 -0.03 -18.32 -1.83
N SER A 406 -0.88 -18.94 -1.03
CA SER A 406 -1.59 -20.19 -1.39
C SER A 406 -2.50 -19.98 -2.59
N VAL A 407 -3.15 -18.81 -2.68
CA VAL A 407 -3.98 -18.43 -3.83
C VAL A 407 -3.12 -18.07 -5.05
N LEU A 408 -2.12 -17.19 -4.90
CA LEU A 408 -1.31 -16.70 -6.02
C LEU A 408 -0.33 -17.73 -6.57
N MET A 409 0.19 -18.61 -5.72
CA MET A 409 1.23 -19.56 -6.06
C MET A 409 0.75 -21.01 -6.00
N GLY A 410 -0.41 -21.34 -5.45
CA GLY A 410 -0.98 -22.70 -5.44
C GLY A 410 -1.29 -23.26 -6.83
N ASP A 411 -1.56 -24.56 -6.95
CA ASP A 411 -1.73 -25.21 -8.27
C ASP A 411 -3.10 -24.90 -8.92
N ALA A 412 -4.03 -24.28 -8.17
CA ALA A 412 -5.35 -23.93 -8.65
C ALA A 412 -5.31 -22.64 -9.49
N VAL A 413 -5.59 -22.76 -10.78
CA VAL A 413 -5.58 -21.65 -11.75
C VAL A 413 -6.74 -20.68 -11.50
N GLU A 414 -7.93 -21.21 -11.15
CA GLU A 414 -9.16 -20.40 -11.04
C GLU A 414 -9.17 -19.41 -9.86
N PRO A 415 -8.79 -19.81 -8.63
CA PRO A 415 -8.66 -18.87 -7.51
C PRO A 415 -7.61 -17.80 -7.77
N ARG A 416 -6.50 -18.16 -8.42
CA ARG A 416 -5.47 -17.21 -8.84
C ARG A 416 -5.99 -16.20 -9.85
N ARG A 417 -6.70 -16.68 -10.88
CA ARG A 417 -7.29 -15.83 -11.91
C ARG A 417 -8.29 -14.85 -11.31
N LYS A 418 -9.21 -15.35 -10.47
CA LYS A 418 -10.20 -14.53 -9.78
C LYS A 418 -9.54 -13.50 -8.85
N PHE A 419 -8.52 -13.90 -8.09
CA PHE A 419 -7.75 -12.97 -7.26
C PHE A 419 -7.04 -11.89 -8.09
N ILE A 420 -6.43 -12.27 -9.23
CA ILE A 420 -5.82 -11.30 -10.15
C ILE A 420 -6.90 -10.39 -10.74
N GLU A 421 -8.06 -10.90 -11.16
CA GLU A 421 -9.14 -10.09 -11.75
C GLU A 421 -9.78 -9.13 -10.73
N ASP A 422 -10.04 -9.60 -9.50
CA ASP A 422 -10.61 -8.82 -8.41
C ASP A 422 -9.64 -7.72 -7.92
N ASN A 423 -8.32 -7.99 -7.92
CA ASN A 423 -7.29 -7.05 -7.44
C ASN A 423 -6.58 -6.26 -8.57
N ALA A 424 -6.68 -6.67 -9.84
CA ALA A 424 -6.11 -5.94 -10.99
C ALA A 424 -6.77 -4.57 -11.19
N LEU A 425 -7.99 -4.41 -10.69
CA LEU A 425 -8.66 -3.11 -10.66
C LEU A 425 -7.99 -2.15 -9.67
N ASP A 426 -7.36 -2.62 -8.60
CA ASP A 426 -6.65 -1.77 -7.63
C ASP A 426 -5.19 -1.47 -8.02
N VAL A 427 -4.61 -2.23 -8.95
CA VAL A 427 -3.24 -2.01 -9.47
C VAL A 427 -3.28 -1.29 -10.81
N ARG A 428 -3.54 0.02 -10.78
CA ARG A 428 -3.20 0.93 -11.89
C ARG A 428 -2.30 2.04 -11.39
N ASN A 429 -1.03 1.69 -11.17
CA ASN A 429 0.12 2.59 -11.25
C ASN A 429 1.36 1.74 -11.58
N LEU A 430 1.29 1.06 -12.72
CA LEU A 430 2.43 0.45 -13.40
C LEU A 430 2.36 0.93 -14.84
N ASP A 431 2.90 2.12 -15.09
CA ASP A 431 3.22 2.51 -16.46
C ASP A 431 4.55 1.85 -16.86
N ILE A 432 4.54 1.38 -18.10
CA ILE A 432 5.56 0.67 -18.89
C ILE A 432 6.95 1.30 -18.78
#